data_AF-A0A438VLG1-F1
#
_entry.id   AF-A0A438VLG1-F1
#
_cell.length_a   1.000
_cell.length_b   1.000
_cell.length_c   1.000
_cell.angle_alpha   90.00
_cell.angle_beta   90.00
_cell.angle_gamma   90.00
#
_symmetry.space_group_name_H-M   'P 1'
#
loop_
_entity.id
_entity.type
_entity.pdbx_description
1 polymer ?
#
loop_
_entity_poly.entity_id
_entity_poly.type
_entity_poly.pdbx_seq_one_letter_code
_entity_poly.pdbx_strand_id
1 'polypeptide(L)'
;SLVSMIPGLGNMASALKDTDLESSLEVKKIKAMVNSMTKKERENPEILNGSRRKRIALGSGLEVSEINRIIKRFDQASKMAKRLT
;
A
#
# COMPACT_ATOMS: atom_id res chain seq x y z
N SER A 1 -20.49 22.24 12.78
CA SER A 1 -21.71 22.24 11.95
C SER A 1 -21.64 23.24 10.80
N LEU A 2 -20.63 23.16 9.92
CA LEU A 2 -20.48 24.07 8.77
C LEU A 2 -20.40 23.33 7.41
N VAL A 3 -20.67 22.03 7.38
CA VAL A 3 -20.59 21.18 6.17
C VAL A 3 -21.99 20.83 5.61
N SER A 4 -23.05 21.35 6.21
CA SER A 4 -24.43 20.87 6.00
C SER A 4 -25.26 21.64 4.95
N MET A 5 -24.66 22.49 4.11
CA MET A 5 -25.43 23.35 3.19
C MET A 5 -24.90 23.42 1.74
N ILE A 6 -24.09 22.47 1.29
CA ILE A 6 -23.73 22.38 -0.14
C ILE A 6 -24.50 21.19 -0.78
N PRO A 7 -25.57 21.46 -1.55
CA PRO A 7 -26.25 20.43 -2.33
C PRO A 7 -25.27 19.86 -3.37
N GLY A 8 -25.15 18.53 -3.42
CA GLY A 8 -24.20 17.83 -4.30
C GLY A 8 -22.92 17.34 -3.60
N LEU A 9 -22.50 17.95 -2.48
CA LEU A 9 -21.38 17.43 -1.68
C LEU A 9 -21.80 16.36 -0.67
N GLY A 10 -23.07 16.25 -0.28
CA GLY A 10 -23.53 15.17 0.61
C GLY A 10 -23.34 13.77 0.01
N ASN A 11 -23.56 13.63 -1.29
CA ASN A 11 -23.36 12.37 -2.03
C ASN A 11 -21.89 12.15 -2.38
N MET A 12 -21.12 13.22 -2.64
CA MET A 12 -19.68 13.12 -2.93
C MET A 12 -18.85 12.84 -1.67
N ALA A 13 -19.19 13.46 -0.54
CA ALA A 13 -18.58 13.18 0.76
C ALA A 13 -18.92 11.77 1.25
N SER A 14 -20.10 11.22 0.91
CA SER A 14 -20.44 9.83 1.19
C SER A 14 -19.67 8.85 0.29
N ALA A 15 -19.53 9.15 -1.01
CA ALA A 15 -18.70 8.36 -1.93
C ALA A 15 -17.19 8.42 -1.59
N LEU A 16 -16.74 9.53 -0.97
CA LEU A 16 -15.40 9.64 -0.41
C LEU A 16 -15.27 8.98 0.96
N LYS A 17 -16.36 8.79 1.72
CA LYS A 17 -16.38 8.05 2.98
C LYS A 17 -16.49 6.53 2.77
N ASP A 18 -16.95 6.10 1.59
CA ASP A 18 -16.82 4.74 1.06
C ASP A 18 -15.38 4.41 0.61
N THR A 19 -14.40 5.29 0.89
CA THR A 19 -13.00 4.88 0.96
C THR A 19 -12.78 4.07 2.24
N ASP A 20 -13.25 2.83 2.19
CA ASP A 20 -12.96 1.74 3.10
C ASP A 20 -11.49 1.29 2.94
N LEU A 21 -10.57 2.25 2.77
CA LEU A 21 -9.15 2.03 2.48
C LEU A 21 -8.50 1.30 3.65
N GLU A 22 -8.86 1.61 4.90
CA GLU A 22 -8.35 0.87 6.08
C GLU A 22 -8.94 -0.54 6.22
N SER A 23 -10.17 -0.77 5.74
CA SER A 23 -10.85 -2.07 5.80
C SER A 23 -10.48 -3.00 4.65
N SER A 24 -9.97 -2.42 3.55
CA SER A 24 -9.64 -3.15 2.33
C SER A 24 -8.63 -4.27 2.63
N LEU A 25 -8.94 -5.46 2.15
CA LEU A 25 -8.06 -6.62 2.29
C LEU A 25 -6.65 -6.31 1.74
N GLU A 26 -6.53 -5.49 0.70
CA GLU A 26 -5.25 -5.07 0.14
C GLU A 26 -4.40 -4.26 1.13
N VAL A 27 -4.98 -3.28 1.83
CA VAL A 27 -4.24 -2.48 2.81
C VAL A 27 -3.79 -3.34 3.99
N LYS A 28 -4.60 -4.30 4.43
CA LYS A 28 -4.19 -5.27 5.46
C LYS A 28 -2.99 -6.11 5.00
N LYS A 29 -3.00 -6.60 3.75
CA LYS A 29 -1.88 -7.35 3.16
C LYS A 29 -0.61 -6.50 3.09
N ILE A 30 -0.72 -5.25 2.62
CA ILE A 30 0.42 -4.33 2.56
C ILE A 30 0.99 -4.08 3.96
N LYS A 31 0.12 -3.83 4.96
CA LYS A 31 0.54 -3.64 6.36
C LYS A 31 1.26 -4.86 6.92
N ALA A 32 0.73 -6.06 6.68
CA ALA A 32 1.37 -7.32 7.09
C ALA A 32 2.74 -7.53 6.42
N MET A 33 2.84 -7.24 5.12
CA MET A 33 4.10 -7.28 4.37
C MET A 33 5.13 -6.32 4.96
N VAL A 34 4.77 -5.04 5.12
CA VAL A 34 5.69 -4.01 5.65
C VAL A 34 6.14 -4.36 7.06
N ASN A 35 5.23 -4.84 7.92
CA ASN A 35 5.56 -5.27 9.28
C ASN A 35 6.58 -6.43 9.31
N SER A 36 6.59 -7.30 8.29
CA SER A 36 7.52 -8.43 8.16
C SER A 36 8.89 -8.03 7.59
N MET A 37 9.04 -6.79 7.11
CA MET A 37 10.30 -6.23 6.61
C MET A 37 11.14 -5.65 7.75
N THR A 38 12.46 -5.69 7.58
CA THR A 38 13.41 -4.96 8.42
C THR A 38 13.47 -3.48 8.02
N LYS A 39 13.93 -2.60 8.91
CA LYS A 39 14.07 -1.16 8.63
C LYS A 39 14.87 -0.88 7.35
N LYS A 40 16.01 -1.57 7.18
CA LYS A 40 16.86 -1.46 5.98
C LYS A 40 16.12 -1.81 4.68
N GLU A 41 15.29 -2.85 4.71
CA GLU A 41 14.50 -3.28 3.56
C GLU A 41 13.35 -2.32 3.22
N ARG A 42 12.78 -1.65 4.23
CA ARG A 42 11.73 -0.63 4.02
C ARG A 42 12.29 0.64 3.42
N GLU A 43 13.46 1.06 3.88
CA GLU A 43 14.17 2.24 3.37
C GLU A 43 14.70 2.01 1.96
N ASN A 44 15.22 0.81 1.68
CA ASN A 44 15.73 0.44 0.37
C ASN A 44 15.14 -0.88 -0.14
N PRO A 45 14.03 -0.83 -0.91
CA PRO A 45 13.41 -2.02 -1.51
C PRO A 45 14.30 -2.76 -2.52
N GLU A 46 15.36 -2.14 -3.06
CA GLU A 46 16.24 -2.78 -4.06
C GLU A 46 17.06 -3.94 -3.48
N ILE A 47 17.27 -3.96 -2.16
CA ILE A 47 18.03 -5.03 -1.49
C ILE A 47 17.23 -6.34 -1.37
N LEU A 48 15.94 -6.35 -1.75
CA LEU A 48 15.03 -7.48 -1.65
C LEU A 48 15.35 -8.56 -2.70
N ASN A 49 16.29 -9.44 -2.37
CA ASN A 49 16.57 -10.66 -3.12
C ASN A 49 15.49 -11.75 -2.89
N GLY A 50 15.62 -12.91 -3.55
CA GLY A 50 14.66 -14.01 -3.45
C GLY A 50 14.54 -14.58 -2.03
N SER A 51 15.65 -14.69 -1.30
CA SER A 51 15.67 -15.18 0.09
C SER A 51 14.89 -14.25 1.03
N ARG A 52 15.11 -12.93 0.92
CA ARG A 52 14.38 -11.93 1.72
C ARG A 52 12.90 -11.93 1.41
N ARG A 53 12.52 -12.02 0.13
CA ARG A 53 11.11 -12.11 -0.29
C ARG A 53 10.43 -13.37 0.25
N LYS A 54 11.13 -14.52 0.26
CA LYS A 54 10.62 -15.75 0.86
C LYS A 54 10.43 -15.61 2.38
N ARG A 55 11.37 -14.98 3.08
CA ARG A 55 11.22 -14.68 4.53
C ARG A 55 10.02 -13.78 4.81
N ILE A 56 9.85 -12.70 4.03
CA ILE A 56 8.72 -11.77 4.19
C ILE A 56 7.40 -12.49 3.92
N ALA A 57 7.31 -13.29 2.85
CA ALA A 57 6.14 -14.11 2.52
C ALA A 57 5.68 -14.97 3.69
N LEU A 58 6.62 -15.70 4.30
CA LEU A 58 6.35 -16.54 5.47
C LEU A 58 5.90 -15.72 6.69
N GLY A 59 6.49 -14.55 6.92
CA GLY A 59 6.13 -13.67 8.04
C GLY A 59 4.79 -12.95 7.86
N SER A 60 4.41 -12.63 6.62
CA SER A 60 3.19 -11.89 6.31
C SER A 60 2.00 -12.79 5.93
N GLY A 61 2.22 -14.09 5.76
CA GLY A 61 1.20 -15.02 5.25
C GLY A 61 0.79 -14.74 3.80
N LEU A 62 1.70 -14.18 3.00
CA LEU A 62 1.46 -13.83 1.60
C LEU A 62 2.29 -14.71 0.68
N GLU A 63 1.88 -14.83 -0.58
CA GLU A 63 2.74 -15.45 -1.57
C GLU A 63 3.88 -14.53 -2.01
N VAL A 64 4.99 -15.14 -2.42
CA VAL A 64 6.12 -14.42 -3.05
C VAL A 64 5.66 -13.70 -4.33
N SER A 65 4.68 -14.27 -5.04
CA SER A 65 4.06 -13.70 -6.23
C SER A 65 3.34 -12.37 -5.93
N GLU A 66 2.58 -12.32 -4.83
CA GLU A 66 1.88 -11.12 -4.35
C GLU A 66 2.87 -10.03 -3.93
N ILE A 67 3.92 -10.40 -3.16
CA ILE A 67 4.98 -9.47 -2.77
C ILE A 67 5.63 -8.83 -4.00
N ASN A 68 5.94 -9.63 -5.02
CA ASN A 68 6.51 -9.13 -6.27
C ASN A 68 5.60 -8.13 -6.98
N ARG A 69 4.28 -8.34 -6.96
CA ARG A 69 3.31 -7.41 -7.55
C ARG A 69 3.28 -6.09 -6.77
N ILE A 70 3.26 -6.14 -5.44
CA ILE A 70 3.24 -4.94 -4.59
C ILE A 70 4.52 -4.13 -4.78
N ILE A 71 5.68 -4.77 -4.76
CA ILE A 71 6.98 -4.09 -4.95
C ILE A 71 7.03 -3.43 -6.33
N LYS A 72 6.57 -4.10 -7.39
CA LYS A 72 6.53 -3.52 -8.74
C LYS A 72 5.63 -2.28 -8.82
N ARG A 73 4.43 -2.33 -8.21
CA ARG A 73 3.52 -1.16 -8.15
C ARG A 73 4.19 0.01 -7.42
N PHE A 74 4.88 -0.26 -6.31
CA PHE A 74 5.59 0.76 -5.56
C PHE A 74 6.75 1.38 -6.35
N ASP A 75 7.57 0.57 -7.02
CA ASP A 75 8.66 1.06 -7.88
C ASP A 75 8.15 1.94 -9.02
N GLN A 76 7.04 1.53 -9.67
CA GLN A 76 6.38 2.34 -10.70
C GLN A 76 5.88 3.68 -10.15
N ALA A 77 5.21 3.67 -9.00
CA ALA A 77 4.74 4.88 -8.34
C ALA A 77 5.90 5.82 -7.94
N SER A 78 6.98 5.26 -7.40
CA SER A 78 8.20 6.00 -7.06
C SER A 78 8.83 6.65 -8.29
N LYS A 79 8.92 5.93 -9.40
CA LYS A 79 9.43 6.45 -10.68
C LYS A 79 8.57 7.60 -11.22
N MET A 80 7.25 7.49 -11.11
CA MET A 80 6.34 8.55 -11.54
C MET A 80 6.49 9.79 -10.65
N ALA A 81 6.55 9.63 -9.33
CA ALA A 81 6.74 10.74 -8.40
C ALA A 81 8.06 11.50 -8.66
N LYS A 82 9.15 10.76 -8.91
CA LYS A 82 10.46 11.33 -9.29
C LYS A 82 10.46 12.10 -10.62
N ARG A 83 9.52 11.83 -11.53
CA ARG A 83 9.39 12.55 -12.80
C ARG A 83 8.56 13.84 -12.68
N LEU A 84 7.78 13.96 -11.61
CA LEU A 84 6.95 15.13 -11.32
C LEU A 84 7.67 16.15 -10.43
N THR A 85 8.87 15.81 -9.94
CA THR A 85 9.78 16.68 -9.18
C THR A 85 10.96 17.07 -10.06
#